data_AF-A0AAN8K1U1-F1
#
_entry.id   AF-A0AAN8K1U1-F1
#
_cell.length_a   1.000
_cell.length_b   1.000
_cell.length_c   1.000
_cell.angle_alpha   90.00
_cell.angle_beta   90.00
_cell.angle_gamma   90.00
#
_symmetry.space_group_name_H-M   'P 1'
#
loop_
_entity.id
_entity.type
_entity.pdbx_description
1 polymer ?
#
loop_
_entity_poly.entity_id
_entity_poly.type
_entity_poly.pdbx_seq_one_letter_code
_entity_poly.pdbx_strand_id
1 'polypeptide(L)'
;MPKKVRKWEVFPGKNKFYCNGRIMMAKQSGIFYLTCSLIVVTSGLFFGFDCVYLAEHVTPAIPAIGVALFLFVMSTLFRTSFSDPGVIPRSTPDEAAEIEKQIEVPNTSSPGTYRPPPRTREVVVKGQVIKLKYCFTCKIFRPPRASHCSLCDNCVERFDHHCPWVGNCVGKRNYRYFYLFILSLSVLCIYIFACVLTHLILRAQNDNFLNAMKESPASIVEAIICFFSVWSIIGLAGFHTYLATSEQTTNEDIKGSFTAKRGQDNFNPYSKGSIIKNCMTVLCGPTAPSLLDRRGFVVPEVSQALVVQVSENPEKEHNSVNVRHEYYGSTNITNQKTNSTGMNTADDINNESKNVAKREMITYQTPDGTVNSKLPPNSDIVIPITSENTESGTKGEKTVVSRGCSTEY
;
A
#
# COMPACT_ATOMS: atom_id res chain seq x y z
N MET A 1 -13.07 -28.04 31.44
CA MET A 1 -13.15 -26.62 31.02
C MET A 1 -12.99 -26.55 29.51
N PRO A 2 -13.79 -25.74 28.78
CA PRO A 2 -13.60 -25.58 27.34
C PRO A 2 -12.19 -25.04 27.06
N LYS A 3 -11.51 -25.63 26.07
CA LYS A 3 -10.16 -25.22 25.68
C LYS A 3 -10.20 -23.78 25.17
N LYS A 4 -9.50 -22.87 25.84
CA LYS A 4 -9.36 -21.48 25.38
C LYS A 4 -8.48 -21.45 24.12
N VAL A 5 -9.05 -21.09 22.99
CA VAL A 5 -8.37 -21.00 21.69
C VAL A 5 -7.94 -19.55 21.44
N ARG A 6 -6.73 -19.33 20.92
CA ARG A 6 -6.23 -18.01 20.54
C ARG A 6 -6.69 -17.66 19.12
N LYS A 7 -6.95 -16.38 18.86
CA LYS A 7 -7.42 -15.89 17.54
C LYS A 7 -6.44 -16.21 16.41
N TRP A 8 -5.14 -16.25 16.66
CA TRP A 8 -4.13 -16.63 15.66
C TRP A 8 -4.20 -18.12 15.24
N GLU A 9 -4.71 -19.00 16.10
CA GLU A 9 -4.82 -20.45 15.82
C GLU A 9 -5.96 -20.75 14.83
N VAL A 10 -6.98 -19.89 14.81
CA VAL A 10 -8.16 -20.01 13.93
C VAL A 10 -8.21 -18.88 12.90
N PHE A 11 -7.07 -18.25 12.62
CA PHE A 11 -7.01 -17.09 11.75
C PHE A 11 -7.48 -17.46 10.32
N PRO A 12 -8.47 -16.74 9.76
CA PRO A 12 -9.04 -17.08 8.46
C PRO A 12 -8.13 -16.57 7.33
N GLY A 13 -6.99 -17.22 7.10
CA GLY A 13 -6.06 -16.90 6.03
C GLY A 13 -4.96 -17.95 5.88
N LYS A 14 -4.05 -17.76 4.94
CA LYS A 14 -2.95 -18.71 4.67
C LYS A 14 -1.65 -18.36 5.42
N ASN A 15 -1.65 -17.31 6.23
CA ASN A 15 -0.48 -16.91 7.01
C ASN A 15 -0.10 -17.98 8.04
N LYS A 16 1.21 -18.14 8.26
CA LYS A 16 1.76 -18.96 9.34
C LYS A 16 2.11 -18.08 10.52
N PHE A 17 1.84 -18.59 11.71
CA PHE A 17 2.10 -17.89 12.97
C PHE A 17 3.10 -18.67 13.82
N TYR A 18 4.02 -17.94 14.45
CA TYR A 18 5.02 -18.51 15.36
C TYR A 18 5.13 -17.66 16.63
N CYS A 19 5.82 -18.20 17.64
CA CYS A 19 6.07 -17.52 18.92
C CYS A 19 4.77 -16.99 19.57
N ASN A 20 3.75 -17.85 19.68
CA ASN A 20 2.44 -17.51 20.25
C ASN A 20 1.78 -16.30 19.54
N GLY A 21 1.73 -16.36 18.20
CA GLY A 21 1.10 -15.35 17.36
C GLY A 21 1.85 -14.03 17.22
N ARG A 22 3.11 -13.92 17.70
CA ARG A 22 3.93 -12.71 17.55
C ARG A 22 4.47 -12.56 16.13
N ILE A 23 4.98 -13.66 15.58
CA ILE A 23 5.50 -13.72 14.22
C ILE A 23 4.35 -14.10 13.29
N MET A 24 4.22 -13.36 12.19
CA MET A 24 3.29 -13.66 11.10
C MET A 24 4.06 -13.63 9.78
N MET A 25 3.96 -14.71 9.01
CA MET A 25 4.60 -14.86 7.71
C MET A 25 3.61 -15.40 6.69
N ALA A 26 3.93 -15.33 5.40
CA ALA A 26 3.16 -16.01 4.37
C ALA A 26 3.35 -17.54 4.43
N LYS A 27 2.47 -18.28 3.74
CA LYS A 27 2.59 -19.75 3.61
C LYS A 27 3.89 -20.17 2.92
N GLN A 28 4.25 -19.43 1.86
CA GLN A 28 5.41 -19.68 1.00
C GLN A 28 6.59 -18.80 1.45
N SER A 29 7.32 -19.26 2.46
CA SER A 29 8.49 -18.57 3.01
C SER A 29 9.82 -19.22 2.62
N GLY A 30 9.84 -20.07 1.58
CA GLY A 30 11.05 -20.80 1.17
C GLY A 30 12.18 -19.87 0.68
N ILE A 31 11.84 -18.92 -0.19
CA ILE A 31 12.80 -17.95 -0.75
C ILE A 31 13.37 -17.01 0.33
N PHE A 32 12.61 -16.74 1.39
CA PHE A 32 13.12 -15.98 2.54
C PHE A 32 14.34 -16.64 3.21
N TYR A 33 14.36 -17.97 3.31
CA TYR A 33 15.53 -18.67 3.86
C TYR A 33 16.72 -18.55 2.92
N LEU A 34 16.51 -18.58 1.60
CA LEU A 34 17.56 -18.30 0.62
C LEU A 34 18.11 -16.87 0.80
N THR A 35 17.26 -15.86 1.00
CA THR A 35 17.70 -14.48 1.32
C THR A 35 18.57 -14.45 2.57
N CYS A 36 18.13 -15.09 3.66
CA CYS A 36 18.89 -15.14 4.90
C CYS A 36 20.26 -15.80 4.69
N SER A 37 20.29 -16.95 4.00
CA SER A 37 21.53 -17.67 3.71
C SER A 37 22.47 -16.84 2.84
N LEU A 38 21.99 -16.17 1.80
CA LEU A 38 22.82 -15.33 0.94
C LEU A 38 23.47 -14.19 1.74
N ILE A 39 22.71 -13.50 2.60
CA ILE A 39 23.25 -12.40 3.41
C ILE A 39 24.24 -12.92 4.45
N VAL A 40 23.90 -13.99 5.18
CA VAL A 40 24.74 -14.54 6.25
C VAL A 40 26.03 -15.16 5.69
N VAL A 41 25.94 -15.95 4.61
CA VAL A 41 27.12 -16.59 4.02
C VAL A 41 28.04 -15.55 3.40
N THR A 42 27.51 -14.61 2.61
CA THR A 42 28.35 -13.56 2.00
C THR A 42 29.01 -12.70 3.08
N SER A 43 28.26 -12.28 4.10
CA SER A 43 28.86 -11.51 5.22
C SER A 43 29.86 -12.34 6.03
N GLY A 44 29.60 -13.64 6.21
CA GLY A 44 30.49 -14.54 6.93
C GLY A 44 31.82 -14.78 6.21
N LEU A 45 31.80 -14.91 4.89
CA LEU A 45 33.01 -14.95 4.07
C LEU A 45 33.78 -13.63 4.21
N PHE A 46 33.10 -12.50 4.04
CA PHE A 46 33.70 -11.17 4.18
C PHE A 46 34.40 -10.98 5.53
N PHE A 47 33.74 -11.35 6.64
CA PHE A 47 34.33 -11.23 7.97
C PHE A 47 35.48 -12.21 8.22
N GLY A 48 35.39 -13.43 7.66
CA GLY A 48 36.39 -14.48 7.87
C GLY A 48 37.66 -14.30 7.04
N PHE A 49 37.58 -13.64 5.89
CA PHE A 49 38.69 -13.52 4.95
C PHE A 49 39.11 -12.06 4.73
N ASP A 50 38.28 -11.23 4.08
CA ASP A 50 38.68 -9.87 3.69
C ASP A 50 38.88 -8.94 4.90
N CYS A 51 37.97 -8.99 5.88
CA CYS A 51 38.06 -8.13 7.06
C CYS A 51 39.31 -8.37 7.88
N VAL A 52 39.78 -9.61 7.97
CA VAL A 52 40.99 -9.94 8.74
C VAL A 52 42.19 -9.20 8.14
N TYR A 53 42.37 -9.33 6.82
CA TYR A 53 43.45 -8.64 6.11
C TYR A 53 43.31 -7.12 6.18
N LEU A 54 42.11 -6.59 5.90
CA LEU A 54 41.86 -5.16 5.85
C LEU A 54 41.92 -4.48 7.23
N ALA A 55 41.57 -5.19 8.30
CA ALA A 55 41.68 -4.65 9.66
C ALA A 55 43.15 -4.41 10.05
N GLU A 56 44.05 -5.31 9.64
CA GLU A 56 45.49 -5.20 9.91
C GLU A 56 46.19 -4.17 9.01
N HIS A 57 45.82 -4.11 7.73
CA HIS A 57 46.55 -3.32 6.73
C HIS A 57 45.93 -1.96 6.42
N VAL A 58 44.66 -1.74 6.77
CA VAL A 58 43.93 -0.50 6.46
C VAL A 58 43.40 0.14 7.73
N THR A 59 42.41 -0.47 8.39
CA THR A 59 41.85 0.05 9.65
C THR A 59 40.93 -0.95 10.35
N PRO A 60 40.99 -1.08 11.70
CA PRO A 60 40.07 -1.91 12.47
C PRO A 60 38.62 -1.39 12.47
N ALA A 61 38.36 -0.18 11.94
CA ALA A 61 37.01 0.33 11.79
C ALA A 61 36.17 -0.45 10.75
N ILE A 62 36.82 -1.12 9.78
CA ILE A 62 36.15 -1.89 8.72
C ILE A 62 35.23 -2.98 9.31
N PRO A 63 35.72 -3.95 10.10
CA PRO A 63 34.85 -4.97 10.68
C PRO A 63 33.75 -4.37 11.58
N ALA A 64 34.02 -3.28 12.30
CA ALA A 64 33.02 -2.63 13.14
C ALA A 64 31.86 -2.04 12.32
N ILE A 65 32.15 -1.34 11.22
CA ILE A 65 31.14 -0.81 10.29
C ILE A 65 30.38 -1.95 9.63
N GLY A 66 31.10 -2.99 9.17
CA GLY A 66 30.49 -4.17 8.57
C GLY A 66 29.48 -4.85 9.50
N VAL A 67 29.85 -5.08 10.77
CA VAL A 67 28.96 -5.69 11.77
C VAL A 67 27.72 -4.81 12.02
N ALA A 68 27.89 -3.50 12.15
CA ALA A 68 26.78 -2.58 12.34
C ALA A 68 25.78 -2.62 11.16
N LEU A 69 26.29 -2.61 9.92
CA LEU A 69 25.48 -2.73 8.71
C LEU A 69 24.76 -4.08 8.63
N PHE A 70 25.47 -5.19 8.88
CA PHE A 70 24.89 -6.53 8.88
C PHE A 70 23.74 -6.66 9.89
N LEU A 71 23.96 -6.23 11.13
CA LEU A 71 22.92 -6.28 12.17
C LEU A 71 21.71 -5.42 11.81
N PHE A 72 21.92 -4.25 11.21
CA PHE A 72 20.84 -3.37 10.77
C PHE A 72 20.03 -3.98 9.61
N VAL A 73 20.70 -4.58 8.62
CA VAL A 73 20.07 -5.30 7.50
C VAL A 73 19.25 -6.48 8.01
N MET A 74 19.82 -7.33 8.87
CA MET A 74 19.11 -8.48 9.41
C MET A 74 17.91 -8.07 10.27
N SER A 75 18.07 -7.00 11.07
CA SER A 75 16.98 -6.46 11.90
C SER A 75 15.81 -5.94 11.06
N THR A 76 16.09 -5.19 9.99
CA THR A 76 15.06 -4.65 9.09
C THR A 76 14.41 -5.74 8.23
N LEU A 77 15.18 -6.73 7.76
CA LEU A 77 14.66 -7.94 7.09
C LEU A 77 13.68 -8.68 8.00
N PHE A 78 14.08 -9.03 9.22
CA PHE A 78 13.22 -9.77 10.15
C PHE A 78 12.01 -8.96 10.57
N ARG A 79 12.15 -7.66 10.81
CA ARG A 79 11.01 -6.79 11.12
C ARG A 79 10.03 -6.70 9.97
N THR A 80 10.49 -6.71 8.72
CA THR A 80 9.62 -6.78 7.55
C THR A 80 8.90 -8.13 7.46
N SER A 81 9.67 -9.20 7.59
CA SER A 81 9.25 -10.58 7.34
C SER A 81 8.27 -11.10 8.39
N PHE A 82 8.51 -10.79 9.66
CA PHE A 82 7.79 -11.36 10.80
C PHE A 82 6.61 -10.51 11.29
N SER A 83 6.33 -9.39 10.63
CA SER A 83 5.27 -8.46 11.03
C SER A 83 3.93 -8.71 10.34
N ASP A 84 2.86 -8.25 10.98
CA ASP A 84 1.58 -8.02 10.30
C ASP A 84 1.76 -6.88 9.27
N PRO A 85 1.54 -7.11 7.96
CA PRO A 85 1.69 -6.11 6.91
C PRO A 85 0.59 -5.04 6.91
N GLY A 86 -0.47 -5.22 7.71
CA GLY A 86 -1.69 -4.40 7.67
C GLY A 86 -2.89 -5.19 7.19
N VAL A 87 -3.03 -6.44 7.66
CA VAL A 87 -4.19 -7.26 7.28
C VAL A 87 -5.48 -6.65 7.83
N ILE A 88 -6.48 -6.57 6.97
CA ILE A 88 -7.83 -6.10 7.30
C ILE A 88 -8.66 -7.32 7.74
N PRO A 89 -9.30 -7.30 8.92
CA PRO A 89 -10.22 -8.35 9.34
C PRO A 89 -11.30 -8.63 8.29
N ARG A 90 -11.70 -9.90 8.20
CA ARG A 90 -12.87 -10.28 7.38
C ARG A 90 -14.13 -9.78 8.07
N SER A 91 -15.17 -9.47 7.30
CA SER A 91 -16.48 -9.15 7.86
C SER A 91 -17.00 -10.33 8.67
N THR A 92 -17.69 -10.02 9.76
CA THR A 92 -18.52 -11.00 10.48
C THR A 92 -19.64 -11.53 9.57
N PRO A 93 -20.24 -12.69 9.88
CA PRO A 93 -21.36 -13.22 9.10
C PRO A 93 -22.51 -12.21 8.94
N ASP A 94 -22.86 -11.50 10.00
CA ASP A 94 -23.95 -10.50 10.00
C ASP A 94 -23.59 -9.29 9.12
N GLU A 95 -22.37 -8.75 9.26
CA GLU A 95 -21.88 -7.67 8.40
C GLU A 95 -21.81 -8.08 6.93
N ALA A 96 -21.37 -9.31 6.65
CA ALA A 96 -21.31 -9.85 5.30
C ALA A 96 -22.72 -9.96 4.69
N ALA A 97 -23.70 -10.46 5.45
CA ALA A 97 -25.08 -10.57 5.02
C ALA A 97 -25.69 -9.19 4.72
N GLU A 98 -25.45 -8.18 5.58
CA GLU A 98 -25.92 -6.82 5.34
C GLU A 98 -25.25 -6.17 4.12
N ILE A 99 -23.95 -6.37 3.94
CA ILE A 99 -23.24 -5.89 2.75
C ILE A 99 -23.78 -6.56 1.49
N GLU A 100 -24.06 -7.86 1.52
CA GLU A 100 -24.59 -8.61 0.38
C GLU A 100 -26.02 -8.19 0.05
N LYS A 101 -26.88 -7.97 1.05
CA LYS A 101 -28.22 -7.41 0.88
C LYS A 101 -28.19 -6.00 0.24
N GLN A 102 -27.25 -5.15 0.67
CA GLN A 102 -27.05 -3.83 0.06
C GLN A 102 -26.51 -3.91 -1.37
N ILE A 103 -25.75 -4.96 -1.68
CA ILE A 103 -25.36 -5.23 -3.06
C ILE A 103 -26.62 -5.64 -3.83
N GLU A 104 -27.40 -6.63 -3.37
CA GLU A 104 -28.53 -7.25 -4.08
C GLU A 104 -29.76 -6.38 -4.37
N VAL A 105 -29.82 -5.12 -3.93
CA VAL A 105 -30.99 -4.24 -4.13
C VAL A 105 -31.38 -4.20 -5.63
N PRO A 106 -32.59 -4.67 -6.00
CA PRO A 106 -33.04 -4.68 -7.39
C PRO A 106 -33.20 -3.25 -7.90
N ASN A 107 -32.84 -3.00 -9.16
CA ASN A 107 -33.25 -1.78 -9.86
C ASN A 107 -34.79 -1.69 -9.82
N THR A 108 -35.34 -0.85 -8.95
CA THR A 108 -36.78 -0.54 -8.90
C THR A 108 -37.24 0.25 -10.14
N SER A 109 -36.32 0.64 -11.01
CA SER A 109 -36.54 1.50 -12.18
C SER A 109 -36.81 0.75 -13.49
N SER A 110 -36.74 -0.59 -13.54
CA SER A 110 -37.14 -1.37 -14.73
C SER A 110 -37.37 -2.86 -14.41
N PRO A 111 -38.62 -3.33 -14.28
CA PRO A 111 -38.91 -4.75 -14.15
C PRO A 111 -38.64 -5.44 -15.49
N GLY A 112 -37.52 -6.16 -15.61
CA GLY A 112 -37.25 -6.99 -16.80
C GLY A 112 -35.79 -7.11 -17.24
N THR A 113 -34.87 -6.29 -16.72
CA THR A 113 -33.42 -6.45 -16.98
C THR A 113 -32.68 -6.70 -15.68
N TYR A 114 -32.36 -7.97 -15.41
CA TYR A 114 -31.43 -8.33 -14.34
C TYR A 114 -30.03 -7.83 -14.72
N ARG A 115 -29.70 -6.61 -14.28
CA ARG A 115 -28.30 -6.17 -14.21
C ARG A 115 -27.83 -6.44 -12.80
N PRO A 116 -26.87 -7.36 -12.60
CA PRO A 116 -26.33 -7.57 -11.27
C PRO A 116 -25.78 -6.23 -10.75
N PRO A 117 -26.14 -5.84 -9.52
CA PRO A 117 -25.80 -4.54 -8.97
C PRO A 117 -24.28 -4.31 -8.98
N PRO A 118 -23.83 -3.05 -9.13
CA PRO A 118 -22.41 -2.76 -9.24
C PRO A 118 -21.71 -3.16 -7.95
N ARG A 119 -20.85 -4.18 -8.02
CA ARG A 119 -20.02 -4.68 -6.91
C ARG A 119 -18.84 -3.76 -6.60
N THR A 120 -19.09 -2.46 -6.76
CA THR A 120 -18.13 -1.38 -6.67
C THR A 120 -18.80 -0.18 -6.04
N ARG A 121 -18.13 0.44 -5.07
CA ARG A 121 -18.58 1.68 -4.43
C ARG A 121 -17.62 2.80 -4.80
N GLU A 122 -18.10 4.02 -4.90
CA GLU A 122 -17.26 5.19 -5.13
C GLU A 122 -17.15 5.99 -3.84
N VAL A 123 -15.93 6.43 -3.53
CA VAL A 123 -15.64 7.31 -2.38
C VAL A 123 -14.76 8.46 -2.84
N VAL A 124 -14.91 9.63 -2.23
CA VAL A 124 -14.08 10.80 -2.56
C VAL A 124 -12.97 10.94 -1.54
N VAL A 125 -11.71 10.96 -2.02
CA VAL A 125 -10.52 11.20 -1.19
C VAL A 125 -9.83 12.45 -1.69
N LYS A 126 -9.90 13.54 -0.89
CA LYS A 126 -9.36 14.87 -1.23
C LYS A 126 -9.76 15.36 -2.63
N GLY A 127 -11.03 15.19 -3.00
CA GLY A 127 -11.56 15.60 -4.31
C GLY A 127 -11.37 14.57 -5.43
N GLN A 128 -10.56 13.53 -5.23
CA GLN A 128 -10.42 12.44 -6.20
C GLN A 128 -11.46 11.34 -5.94
N VAL A 129 -12.23 10.98 -6.97
CA VAL A 129 -13.16 9.83 -6.90
C VAL A 129 -12.36 8.53 -7.01
N ILE A 130 -12.50 7.65 -6.01
CA ILE A 130 -11.85 6.34 -5.94
C ILE A 130 -12.90 5.24 -5.94
N LYS A 131 -12.75 4.30 -6.87
CA LYS A 131 -13.62 3.13 -7.00
C LYS A 131 -13.14 1.98 -6.12
N LEU A 132 -13.88 1.68 -5.08
CA LEU A 132 -13.69 0.52 -4.20
C LEU A 132 -14.23 -0.74 -4.86
N LYS A 133 -13.52 -1.85 -4.70
CA LYS A 133 -13.92 -3.17 -5.21
C LYS A 133 -14.32 -4.07 -4.04
N TYR A 134 -15.41 -4.80 -4.19
CA TYR A 134 -15.80 -5.84 -3.22
C TYR A 134 -14.83 -7.03 -3.26
N CYS A 135 -14.51 -7.58 -2.10
CA CYS A 135 -13.72 -8.79 -1.96
C CYS A 135 -14.58 -9.97 -1.52
N PHE A 136 -14.78 -10.96 -2.39
CA PHE A 136 -15.60 -12.13 -2.07
C PHE A 136 -15.03 -13.00 -0.95
N THR A 137 -13.70 -13.09 -0.84
CA THR A 137 -13.04 -13.89 0.21
C THR A 137 -13.18 -13.27 1.59
N CYS A 138 -12.94 -11.96 1.69
CA CYS A 138 -12.93 -11.23 2.97
C CYS A 138 -14.28 -10.60 3.31
N LYS A 139 -15.23 -10.62 2.37
CA LYS A 139 -16.59 -10.06 2.48
C LYS A 139 -16.65 -8.57 2.83
N ILE A 140 -15.64 -7.82 2.38
CA ILE A 140 -15.52 -6.36 2.58
C ILE A 140 -15.47 -5.62 1.25
N PHE A 141 -15.95 -4.37 1.24
CA PHE A 141 -15.49 -3.40 0.25
C PHE A 141 -14.06 -2.98 0.64
N ARG A 142 -13.10 -3.26 -0.24
CA ARG A 142 -11.69 -2.98 0.03
C ARG A 142 -11.52 -1.48 0.23
N PRO A 143 -10.98 -1.01 1.39
CA PRO A 143 -10.69 0.41 1.58
C PRO A 143 -9.74 0.95 0.49
N PRO A 144 -9.67 2.29 0.32
CA PRO A 144 -8.73 2.88 -0.61
C PRO A 144 -7.30 2.34 -0.40
N ARG A 145 -6.60 2.07 -1.51
CA ARG A 145 -5.24 1.49 -1.55
C ARG A 145 -5.11 0.06 -1.00
N ALA A 146 -6.19 -0.57 -0.53
CA ALA A 146 -6.15 -1.96 -0.09
C ALA A 146 -6.31 -2.93 -1.28
N SER A 147 -5.64 -4.07 -1.23
CA SER A 147 -5.80 -5.15 -2.21
C SER A 147 -5.78 -6.52 -1.55
N HIS A 148 -6.46 -7.48 -2.17
CA HIS A 148 -6.45 -8.87 -1.72
C HIS A 148 -5.25 -9.60 -2.30
N CYS A 149 -4.45 -10.22 -1.44
CA CYS A 149 -3.37 -11.11 -1.83
C CYS A 149 -3.85 -12.57 -1.73
N SER A 150 -3.96 -13.27 -2.85
CA SER A 150 -4.41 -14.68 -2.90
C SER A 150 -3.44 -15.68 -2.26
N LEU A 151 -2.15 -15.32 -2.20
CA LEU A 151 -1.09 -16.13 -1.58
C LEU A 151 -1.21 -16.13 -0.05
N CYS A 152 -1.46 -14.95 0.54
CA CYS A 152 -1.73 -14.81 1.97
C CYS A 152 -3.21 -15.04 2.33
N ASP A 153 -4.10 -15.00 1.35
CA ASP A 153 -5.55 -15.11 1.47
C ASP A 153 -6.17 -14.03 2.38
N ASN A 154 -5.68 -12.80 2.21
CA ASN A 154 -6.05 -11.65 3.04
C ASN A 154 -6.08 -10.35 2.24
N CYS A 155 -6.99 -9.45 2.62
CA CYS A 155 -6.90 -8.04 2.23
C CYS A 155 -5.86 -7.33 3.09
N VAL A 156 -4.96 -6.59 2.45
CA VAL A 156 -3.88 -5.84 3.10
C VAL A 156 -4.07 -4.34 2.81
N GLU A 157 -3.99 -3.52 3.84
CA GLU A 157 -4.07 -2.07 3.75
C GLU A 157 -2.79 -1.47 3.13
N ARG A 158 -2.95 -0.46 2.25
CA ARG A 158 -1.85 0.13 1.45
C ARG A 158 -0.96 -0.98 0.87
N PHE A 159 -1.60 -1.94 0.21
CA PHE A 159 -0.93 -3.13 -0.31
C PHE A 159 0.08 -2.71 -1.38
N ASP A 160 1.34 -3.08 -1.17
CA ASP A 160 2.40 -2.81 -2.12
C ASP A 160 2.59 -4.00 -3.05
N HIS A 161 3.04 -5.13 -2.50
CA HIS A 161 3.17 -6.38 -3.23
C HIS A 161 3.30 -7.56 -2.26
N HIS A 162 3.24 -8.77 -2.81
CA HIS A 162 3.68 -9.97 -2.09
C HIS A 162 5.14 -10.23 -2.44
N CYS A 163 6.02 -10.32 -1.43
CA CYS A 163 7.45 -10.50 -1.65
C CYS A 163 7.92 -11.87 -1.15
N PRO A 164 8.29 -12.79 -2.05
CA PRO A 164 8.81 -14.09 -1.66
C PRO A 164 10.13 -14.01 -0.90
N TRP A 165 10.99 -13.02 -1.22
CA TRP A 165 12.29 -12.79 -0.60
C TRP A 165 12.23 -12.39 0.88
N VAL A 166 11.14 -11.72 1.30
CA VAL A 166 10.87 -11.47 2.73
C VAL A 166 9.86 -12.48 3.31
N GLY A 167 9.35 -13.39 2.48
CA GLY A 167 8.39 -14.42 2.89
C GLY A 167 7.07 -13.86 3.42
N ASN A 168 6.65 -12.67 2.99
CA ASN A 168 5.45 -11.99 3.46
C ASN A 168 4.92 -10.94 2.47
N CYS A 169 3.71 -10.45 2.68
CA CYS A 169 3.25 -9.24 2.01
C CYS A 169 3.99 -8.00 2.52
N VAL A 170 4.16 -7.02 1.65
CA VAL A 170 4.58 -5.67 1.99
C VAL A 170 3.35 -4.77 1.90
N GLY A 171 3.04 -4.05 2.98
CA GLY A 171 1.87 -3.19 3.09
C GLY A 171 2.07 -2.08 4.11
N LYS A 172 0.99 -1.42 4.53
CA LYS A 172 1.03 -0.20 5.37
C LYS A 172 1.93 -0.30 6.59
N ARG A 173 1.90 -1.43 7.30
CA ARG A 173 2.55 -1.56 8.62
C ARG A 173 4.04 -1.91 8.52
N ASN A 174 4.47 -2.58 7.45
CA ASN A 174 5.84 -3.06 7.30
C ASN A 174 6.61 -2.44 6.12
N TYR A 175 5.99 -1.65 5.26
CA TYR A 175 6.65 -0.99 4.12
C TYR A 175 7.89 -0.17 4.54
N ARG A 176 7.82 0.54 5.67
CA ARG A 176 8.99 1.31 6.18
C ARG A 176 10.22 0.42 6.39
N TYR A 177 10.02 -0.78 6.93
CA TYR A 177 11.11 -1.70 7.24
C TYR A 177 11.60 -2.38 5.99
N PHE A 178 10.70 -2.68 5.05
CA PHE A 178 11.06 -3.19 3.74
C PHE A 178 11.96 -2.20 2.99
N TYR A 179 11.57 -0.92 2.99
CA TYR A 179 12.35 0.14 2.35
C TYR A 179 13.72 0.35 3.02
N LEU A 180 13.78 0.39 4.35
CA LEU A 180 15.05 0.45 5.08
C LEU A 180 15.91 -0.80 4.84
N PHE A 181 15.31 -1.98 4.72
CA PHE A 181 16.00 -3.22 4.40
C PHE A 181 16.67 -3.15 3.03
N ILE A 182 15.94 -2.80 1.96
CA ILE A 182 16.55 -2.74 0.62
C ILE A 182 17.60 -1.62 0.52
N LEU A 183 17.41 -0.47 1.18
CA LEU A 183 18.40 0.60 1.21
C LEU A 183 19.68 0.16 1.94
N SER A 184 19.54 -0.39 3.15
CA SER A 184 20.70 -0.84 3.92
C SER A 184 21.38 -2.04 3.30
N LEU A 185 20.63 -2.94 2.64
CA LEU A 185 21.19 -4.04 1.88
C LEU A 185 22.00 -3.52 0.68
N SER A 186 21.53 -2.50 -0.05
CA SER A 186 22.32 -1.83 -1.09
C SER A 186 23.64 -1.30 -0.52
N VAL A 187 23.59 -0.59 0.62
CA VAL A 187 24.77 -0.04 1.27
C VAL A 187 25.73 -1.16 1.70
N LEU A 188 25.23 -2.23 2.32
CA LEU A 188 26.05 -3.39 2.72
C LEU A 188 26.69 -4.06 1.50
N CYS A 189 25.96 -4.27 0.41
CA CYS A 189 26.50 -4.88 -0.81
C CYS A 189 27.58 -4.00 -1.45
N ILE A 190 27.38 -2.69 -1.57
CA ILE A 190 28.39 -1.75 -2.08
C ILE A 190 29.62 -1.76 -1.15
N TYR A 191 29.40 -1.75 0.16
CA TYR A 191 30.44 -1.75 1.16
C TYR A 191 31.33 -3.01 1.07
N ILE A 192 30.73 -4.20 1.06
CA ILE A 192 31.46 -5.47 0.91
C ILE A 192 32.19 -5.48 -0.44
N PHE A 193 31.53 -5.12 -1.54
CA PHE A 193 32.15 -5.09 -2.86
C PHE A 193 33.39 -4.19 -2.91
N ALA A 194 33.31 -2.97 -2.33
CA ALA A 194 34.43 -2.06 -2.28
C ALA A 194 35.58 -2.60 -1.42
N CYS A 195 35.28 -3.25 -0.29
CA CYS A 195 36.30 -3.85 0.57
C CYS A 195 36.99 -5.04 -0.12
N VAL A 196 36.22 -5.93 -0.75
CA VAL A 196 36.74 -7.07 -1.52
C VAL A 196 37.66 -6.59 -2.65
N LEU A 197 37.25 -5.57 -3.41
CA LEU A 197 38.11 -4.99 -4.44
C LEU A 197 39.40 -4.40 -3.85
N THR A 198 39.29 -3.69 -2.71
CA THR A 198 40.46 -3.11 -2.04
C THR A 198 41.43 -4.20 -1.57
N HIS A 199 40.93 -5.28 -0.97
CA HIS A 199 41.75 -6.42 -0.56
C HIS A 199 42.50 -7.04 -1.75
N LEU A 200 41.79 -7.32 -2.86
CA LEU A 200 42.39 -7.88 -4.07
C LEU A 200 43.44 -6.95 -4.69
N ILE A 201 43.18 -5.64 -4.73
CA ILE A 201 44.13 -4.64 -5.25
C ILE A 201 45.39 -4.59 -4.39
N LEU A 202 45.26 -4.53 -3.06
CA LEU A 202 46.41 -4.50 -2.15
C LEU A 202 47.25 -5.78 -2.23
N ARG A 203 46.60 -6.94 -2.37
CA ARG A 203 47.31 -8.21 -2.62
C ARG A 203 48.04 -8.20 -3.96
N ALA A 204 47.41 -7.68 -5.01
CA ALA A 204 47.99 -7.59 -6.35
C ALA A 204 49.08 -6.49 -6.49
N GLN A 205 49.32 -5.68 -5.47
CA GLN A 205 50.46 -4.78 -5.41
C GLN A 205 51.70 -5.45 -4.81
N ASN A 206 51.48 -6.36 -3.86
CA ASN A 206 52.57 -7.13 -3.22
C ASN A 206 53.03 -8.30 -4.10
N ASP A 207 52.12 -8.84 -4.91
CA ASP A 207 52.35 -9.95 -5.84
C ASP A 207 51.63 -9.71 -7.17
N ASN A 208 51.85 -10.55 -8.18
CA ASN A 208 51.06 -10.46 -9.41
C ASN A 208 49.57 -10.79 -9.16
N PHE A 209 48.67 -10.14 -9.91
CA PHE A 209 47.21 -10.30 -9.77
C PHE A 209 46.73 -11.77 -9.80
N LEU A 210 47.31 -12.61 -10.65
CA LEU A 210 46.97 -14.04 -10.73
C LEU A 210 47.26 -14.80 -9.43
N ASN A 211 48.30 -14.41 -8.68
CA ASN A 211 48.62 -15.02 -7.40
C ASN A 211 47.67 -14.53 -6.31
N ALA A 212 47.35 -13.23 -6.29
CA ALA A 212 46.34 -12.67 -5.38
C ALA A 212 44.98 -13.40 -5.47
N MET A 213 44.53 -13.72 -6.69
CA MET A 213 43.30 -14.50 -6.89
C MET A 213 43.39 -15.93 -6.38
N LYS A 214 44.56 -16.59 -6.53
CA LYS A 214 44.78 -17.97 -6.06
C LYS A 214 44.83 -18.05 -4.54
N GLU A 215 45.40 -17.03 -3.90
CA GLU A 215 45.52 -16.96 -2.45
C GLU A 215 44.21 -16.56 -1.76
N SER A 216 43.35 -15.82 -2.47
CA SER A 216 42.09 -15.29 -1.92
C SER A 216 40.85 -15.76 -2.72
N PRO A 217 40.60 -17.08 -2.82
CA PRO A 217 39.47 -17.60 -3.61
C PRO A 217 38.11 -17.17 -3.06
N ALA A 218 37.99 -16.97 -1.74
CA ALA A 218 36.77 -16.47 -1.10
C ALA A 218 36.38 -15.07 -1.62
N SER A 219 37.36 -14.15 -1.67
CA SER A 219 37.19 -12.79 -2.20
C SER A 219 36.73 -12.79 -3.66
N ILE A 220 37.15 -13.77 -4.47
CA ILE A 220 36.67 -13.91 -5.86
C ILE A 220 35.20 -14.33 -5.91
N VAL A 221 34.82 -15.31 -5.10
CA VAL A 221 33.43 -15.76 -4.99
C VAL A 221 32.54 -14.59 -4.55
N GLU A 222 32.98 -13.82 -3.55
CA GLU A 222 32.25 -12.65 -3.05
C GLU A 222 32.16 -11.53 -4.07
N ALA A 223 33.24 -11.24 -4.80
CA ALA A 223 33.24 -10.25 -5.88
C ALA A 223 32.20 -10.60 -6.95
N ILE A 224 32.11 -11.88 -7.34
CA ILE A 224 31.12 -12.37 -8.32
C ILE A 224 29.70 -12.22 -7.76
N ILE A 225 29.45 -12.69 -6.53
CA ILE A 225 28.12 -12.59 -5.88
C ILE A 225 27.69 -11.12 -5.79
N CYS A 226 28.59 -10.24 -5.33
CA CYS A 226 28.31 -8.82 -5.20
C CYS A 226 28.10 -8.15 -6.56
N PHE A 227 28.91 -8.47 -7.58
CA PHE A 227 28.78 -7.87 -8.91
C PHE A 227 27.37 -8.10 -9.49
N PHE A 228 26.84 -9.32 -9.42
CA PHE A 228 25.49 -9.59 -9.90
C PHE A 228 24.39 -9.03 -8.98
N SER A 229 24.63 -8.99 -7.67
CA SER A 229 23.63 -8.55 -6.70
C SER A 229 23.47 -7.02 -6.64
N VAL A 230 24.57 -6.27 -6.77
CA VAL A 230 24.62 -4.80 -6.60
C VAL A 230 23.66 -4.11 -7.57
N TRP A 231 23.70 -4.46 -8.86
CA TRP A 231 22.84 -3.82 -9.86
C TRP A 231 21.35 -4.07 -9.60
N SER A 232 21.01 -5.30 -9.23
CA SER A 232 19.62 -5.68 -8.94
C SER A 232 19.08 -4.98 -7.70
N ILE A 233 19.87 -4.96 -6.61
CA ILE A 233 19.44 -4.40 -5.32
C ILE A 233 19.41 -2.87 -5.38
N ILE A 234 20.38 -2.22 -6.02
CA ILE A 234 20.36 -0.77 -6.25
C ILE A 234 19.16 -0.37 -7.12
N GLY A 235 18.88 -1.10 -8.19
CA GLY A 235 17.72 -0.83 -9.04
C GLY A 235 16.40 -0.90 -8.27
N LEU A 236 16.24 -1.94 -7.45
CA LEU A 236 15.06 -2.10 -6.59
C LEU A 236 14.96 -0.97 -5.54
N ALA A 237 16.07 -0.61 -4.90
CA ALA A 237 16.12 0.49 -3.94
C ALA A 237 15.80 1.84 -4.59
N GLY A 238 16.28 2.08 -5.82
CA GLY A 238 15.95 3.26 -6.62
C GLY A 238 14.47 3.33 -6.97
N PHE A 239 13.89 2.23 -7.44
CA PHE A 239 12.46 2.15 -7.74
C PHE A 239 11.58 2.45 -6.52
N HIS A 240 11.87 1.82 -5.37
CA HIS A 240 11.11 2.10 -4.15
C HIS A 240 11.39 3.49 -3.57
N THR A 241 12.54 4.09 -3.86
CA THR A 241 12.80 5.50 -3.55
C THR A 241 11.88 6.39 -4.38
N TYR A 242 11.70 6.13 -5.68
CA TYR A 242 10.71 6.83 -6.52
C TYR A 242 9.27 6.67 -5.98
N LEU A 243 8.88 5.47 -5.57
CA LEU A 243 7.55 5.23 -4.99
C LEU A 243 7.36 5.99 -3.66
N ALA A 244 8.37 5.99 -2.80
CA ALA A 244 8.36 6.70 -1.54
C ALA A 244 8.28 8.22 -1.74
N THR A 245 9.02 8.78 -2.71
CA THR A 245 8.99 10.21 -3.02
C THR A 245 7.71 10.64 -3.72
N SER A 246 6.99 9.72 -4.36
CA SER A 246 5.71 9.98 -5.04
C SER A 246 4.48 9.63 -4.19
N GLU A 247 4.66 9.07 -2.98
CA GLU A 247 3.61 8.54 -2.10
C GLU A 247 2.68 7.53 -2.82
N GLN A 248 3.28 6.68 -3.65
CA GLN A 248 2.61 5.59 -4.38
C GLN A 248 3.07 4.22 -3.86
N THR A 249 2.24 3.21 -4.07
CA THR A 249 2.63 1.80 -3.90
C THR A 249 2.98 1.19 -5.26
N THR A 250 3.77 0.12 -5.27
CA THR A 250 4.08 -0.65 -6.48
C THR A 250 2.80 -1.08 -7.20
N ASN A 251 1.80 -1.55 -6.43
CA ASN A 251 0.50 -1.93 -6.98
C ASN A 251 -0.27 -0.75 -7.59
N GLU A 252 -0.11 0.48 -7.10
CA GLU A 252 -0.77 1.66 -7.65
C GLU A 252 -0.11 2.10 -8.96
N ASP A 253 1.22 2.13 -8.98
CA ASP A 253 2.06 2.51 -10.12
C ASP A 253 1.86 1.55 -11.30
N ILE A 254 1.96 0.23 -11.08
CA ILE A 254 1.74 -0.80 -12.11
C ILE A 254 0.32 -0.72 -12.71
N LYS A 255 -0.69 -0.35 -11.90
CA LYS A 255 -2.07 -0.20 -12.38
C LYS A 255 -2.31 1.14 -13.10
N GLY A 256 -1.33 2.05 -13.11
CA GLY A 256 -1.51 3.42 -13.60
C GLY A 256 -2.61 4.16 -12.84
N SER A 257 -2.73 3.93 -11.52
CA SER A 257 -3.87 4.39 -10.72
C SER A 257 -4.04 5.91 -10.73
N PHE A 258 -2.93 6.63 -10.86
CA PHE A 258 -2.87 8.10 -10.90
C PHE A 258 -2.33 8.63 -12.24
N THR A 259 -2.35 7.82 -13.30
CA THR A 259 -1.98 8.29 -14.63
C THR A 259 -3.12 9.13 -15.18
N ALA A 260 -2.80 10.34 -15.66
CA ALA A 260 -3.76 11.20 -16.35
C ALA A 260 -4.26 10.52 -17.63
N LYS A 261 -5.58 10.36 -17.75
CA LYS A 261 -6.23 9.96 -19.01
C LYS A 261 -6.69 11.23 -19.72
N ARG A 262 -6.67 11.25 -21.06
CA ARG A 262 -7.11 12.41 -21.84
C ARG A 262 -8.49 12.88 -21.35
N GLY A 263 -8.55 14.13 -20.87
CA GLY A 263 -9.78 14.77 -20.43
C GLY A 263 -10.24 14.48 -18.99
N GLN A 264 -9.47 13.76 -18.17
CA GLN A 264 -9.76 13.61 -16.74
C GLN A 264 -8.53 13.92 -15.89
N ASP A 265 -8.67 14.91 -15.00
CA ASP A 265 -7.69 15.18 -13.95
C ASP A 265 -7.68 14.00 -12.98
N ASN A 266 -6.62 13.19 -13.07
CA ASN A 266 -6.37 12.08 -12.16
C ASN A 266 -5.04 12.36 -11.48
N PHE A 267 -5.10 12.86 -10.26
CA PHE A 267 -3.91 13.17 -9.46
C PHE A 267 -3.77 12.21 -8.29
N ASN A 268 -2.58 12.12 -7.71
CA ASN A 268 -2.37 11.32 -6.49
C ASN A 268 -2.84 12.11 -5.25
N PRO A 269 -4.00 11.79 -4.63
CA PRO A 269 -4.49 12.50 -3.44
C PRO A 269 -3.66 12.20 -2.19
N TYR A 270 -2.79 11.19 -2.22
CA TYR A 270 -1.97 10.78 -1.08
C TYR A 270 -0.64 11.52 -1.00
N SER A 271 -0.19 12.11 -2.10
CA SER A 271 1.00 12.97 -2.12
C SER A 271 0.84 14.17 -1.18
N LYS A 272 1.93 14.55 -0.51
CA LYS A 272 2.05 15.73 0.35
C LYS A 272 2.62 16.94 -0.41
N GLY A 273 2.71 16.84 -1.74
CA GLY A 273 3.15 17.93 -2.63
C GLY A 273 4.66 18.20 -2.66
N SER A 274 5.46 17.47 -1.87
CA SER A 274 6.93 17.58 -1.86
C SER A 274 7.56 16.21 -1.64
N ILE A 275 8.62 15.95 -2.39
CA ILE A 275 9.47 14.75 -2.28
C ILE A 275 9.90 14.51 -0.83
N ILE A 276 10.36 15.56 -0.14
CA ILE A 276 10.84 15.46 1.25
C ILE A 276 9.68 15.10 2.18
N LYS A 277 8.53 15.76 2.05
CA LYS A 277 7.34 15.49 2.89
C LYS A 277 6.81 14.07 2.67
N ASN A 278 6.88 13.56 1.44
CA ASN A 278 6.50 12.19 1.10
C ASN A 278 7.47 11.19 1.75
N CYS A 279 8.78 11.38 1.60
CA CYS A 279 9.79 10.55 2.27
C CYS A 279 9.63 10.56 3.79
N MET A 280 9.44 11.73 4.41
CA MET A 280 9.22 11.84 5.86
C MET A 280 7.93 11.13 6.30
N THR A 281 6.88 11.14 5.48
CA THR A 281 5.64 10.38 5.76
C THR A 281 5.91 8.87 5.80
N VAL A 282 6.75 8.36 4.90
CA VAL A 282 7.12 6.94 4.83
C VAL A 282 8.08 6.54 5.96
N LEU A 283 9.14 7.32 6.17
CA LEU A 283 10.25 6.97 7.06
C LEU A 283 10.00 7.35 8.52
N CYS A 284 9.42 8.53 8.73
CA CYS A 284 9.25 9.14 10.06
C CYS A 284 7.78 9.16 10.51
N GLY A 285 6.85 8.69 9.67
CA GLY A 285 5.44 8.61 10.02
C GLY A 285 5.16 7.63 11.18
N PRO A 286 4.11 7.89 11.98
CA PRO A 286 3.72 6.99 13.05
C PRO A 286 3.42 5.58 12.54
N THR A 287 3.65 4.58 13.39
CA THR A 287 3.25 3.21 13.07
C THR A 287 1.75 3.07 13.25
N ALA A 288 1.04 2.83 12.14
CA ALA A 288 -0.36 2.46 12.20
C ALA A 288 -0.51 1.24 13.13
N PRO A 289 -1.53 1.15 13.99
CA PRO A 289 -1.78 0.01 14.86
C PRO A 289 -2.29 -1.20 14.06
N SER A 290 -2.29 -2.37 14.69
CA SER A 290 -2.70 -3.60 14.02
C SER A 290 -4.20 -3.72 14.18
N LEU A 291 -4.90 -4.02 13.10
CA LEU A 291 -6.33 -4.33 13.14
C LEU A 291 -6.60 -5.77 13.63
N LEU A 292 -5.54 -6.55 13.83
CA LEU A 292 -5.61 -7.93 14.28
C LEU A 292 -5.25 -8.03 15.77
N ASP A 293 -6.22 -8.42 16.58
CA ASP A 293 -5.97 -8.93 17.93
C ASP A 293 -5.56 -10.42 17.86
N ARG A 294 -4.36 -10.69 17.36
CA ARG A 294 -3.88 -12.08 17.14
C ARG A 294 -3.82 -12.90 18.43
N ARG A 295 -3.43 -12.27 19.53
CA ARG A 295 -3.18 -12.93 20.82
C ARG A 295 -4.41 -12.97 21.72
N GLY A 296 -5.50 -12.30 21.38
CA GLY A 296 -6.77 -12.44 22.06
C GLY A 296 -7.31 -13.87 22.04
N PHE A 297 -8.23 -14.15 22.94
CA PHE A 297 -8.97 -15.40 22.95
C PHE A 297 -10.19 -15.31 22.04
N VAL A 298 -10.57 -16.43 21.44
CA VAL A 298 -11.85 -16.55 20.74
C VAL A 298 -12.97 -16.52 21.78
N VAL A 299 -13.94 -15.64 21.60
CA VAL A 299 -15.15 -15.60 22.43
C VAL A 299 -16.13 -16.62 21.82
N PRO A 300 -16.64 -17.59 22.60
CA PRO A 300 -17.66 -18.52 22.10
C PRO A 300 -18.91 -17.75 21.67
N GLU A 301 -19.50 -18.17 20.56
CA GLU A 301 -20.68 -17.55 19.93
C GLU A 301 -21.85 -17.36 20.91
N VAL A 302 -22.02 -18.29 21.87
CA VAL A 302 -23.02 -18.24 22.95
C VAL A 302 -22.81 -17.05 23.90
N SER A 303 -21.57 -16.63 24.15
CA SER A 303 -21.26 -15.47 24.99
C SER A 303 -21.48 -14.15 24.25
N GLN A 304 -21.48 -14.16 22.92
CA GLN A 304 -21.72 -12.97 22.10
C GLN A 304 -23.20 -12.62 22.07
N ALA A 305 -24.08 -13.62 22.00
CA ALA A 305 -25.53 -13.46 22.16
C ALA A 305 -25.91 -12.97 23.57
N LEU A 306 -25.24 -13.46 24.63
CA LEU A 306 -25.48 -12.99 26.00
C LEU A 306 -25.02 -11.54 26.24
N VAL A 307 -23.94 -11.10 25.60
CA VAL A 307 -23.51 -9.68 25.66
C VAL A 307 -24.53 -8.77 24.97
N VAL A 308 -25.13 -9.22 23.86
CA VAL A 308 -26.19 -8.48 23.15
C VAL A 308 -27.48 -8.43 23.98
N GLN A 309 -27.86 -9.53 24.65
CA GLN A 309 -29.08 -9.56 25.46
C GLN A 309 -29.01 -8.74 26.76
N VAL A 310 -27.83 -8.55 27.36
CA VAL A 310 -27.68 -7.65 28.52
C VAL A 310 -27.88 -6.18 28.14
N SER A 311 -27.73 -5.82 26.85
CA SER A 311 -27.98 -4.46 26.35
C SER A 311 -29.42 -4.18 25.90
N GLU A 312 -30.33 -5.16 25.94
CA GLU A 312 -31.71 -5.04 25.44
C GLU A 312 -32.78 -4.95 26.56
N ASN A 313 -32.52 -4.22 27.66
CA ASN A 313 -33.58 -3.85 28.61
C ASN A 313 -34.07 -2.41 28.33
N PRO A 314 -35.36 -2.18 28.04
CA PRO A 314 -35.81 -0.95 27.38
C PRO A 314 -36.23 0.11 28.40
N GLU A 315 -35.32 1.03 28.73
CA GLU A 315 -35.71 2.39 29.12
C GLU A 315 -35.24 3.37 28.05
N LYS A 316 -36.18 4.23 27.67
CA LYS A 316 -36.10 5.18 26.55
C LYS A 316 -34.83 6.03 26.62
N GLU A 317 -33.84 5.67 25.81
CA GLU A 317 -32.87 6.62 25.30
C GLU A 317 -32.43 6.22 23.90
N HIS A 318 -32.37 7.20 23.02
CA HIS A 318 -32.16 7.07 21.58
C HIS A 318 -30.70 6.64 21.30
N ASN A 319 -30.37 5.36 21.50
CA ASN A 319 -29.02 4.85 21.28
C ASN A 319 -29.00 3.76 20.20
N SER A 320 -28.58 4.17 19.00
CA SER A 320 -28.11 3.29 17.94
C SER A 320 -27.01 2.37 18.48
N VAL A 321 -27.25 1.06 18.49
CA VAL A 321 -26.22 0.06 18.82
C VAL A 321 -25.19 0.07 17.68
N ASN A 322 -24.10 0.78 17.96
CA ASN A 322 -23.01 1.12 17.06
C ASN A 322 -21.85 0.20 17.41
N VAL A 323 -21.72 -0.96 16.74
CA VAL A 323 -20.47 -1.72 16.78
C VAL A 323 -19.50 -1.02 15.84
N ARG A 324 -18.86 0.02 16.40
CA ARG A 324 -17.84 0.84 15.74
C ARG A 324 -16.68 -0.03 15.29
N HIS A 325 -16.42 -0.08 14.00
CA HIS A 325 -15.06 -0.30 13.51
C HIS A 325 -14.27 0.97 13.84
N GLU A 326 -13.60 1.02 14.99
CA GLU A 326 -12.84 2.19 15.46
C GLU A 326 -11.75 2.70 14.50
N TYR A 327 -11.49 2.02 13.37
CA TYR A 327 -10.50 2.44 12.37
C TYR A 327 -11.03 2.85 10.99
N TYR A 328 -12.29 2.54 10.66
CA TYR A 328 -12.92 2.97 9.41
C TYR A 328 -14.28 3.57 9.77
N GLY A 329 -14.35 4.91 9.71
CA GLY A 329 -15.51 5.68 10.16
C GLY A 329 -16.83 5.21 9.56
N SER A 330 -17.90 5.40 10.31
CA SER A 330 -19.28 5.20 9.86
C SER A 330 -19.55 6.08 8.64
N THR A 331 -20.09 5.50 7.57
CA THR A 331 -20.62 6.26 6.44
C THR A 331 -21.95 6.88 6.86
N ASN A 332 -21.98 8.20 7.10
CA ASN A 332 -23.25 8.91 7.24
C ASN A 332 -23.85 9.14 5.84
N ILE A 333 -24.98 8.48 5.57
CA ILE A 333 -25.82 8.75 4.40
C ILE A 333 -26.70 9.95 4.76
N THR A 334 -26.32 11.16 4.36
CA THR A 334 -27.21 12.32 4.44
C THR A 334 -28.18 12.31 3.28
N ASN A 335 -29.42 11.86 3.52
CA ASN A 335 -30.55 12.15 2.63
C ASN A 335 -30.91 13.63 2.76
N GLN A 336 -30.51 14.46 1.79
CA GLN A 336 -31.07 15.80 1.69
C GLN A 336 -32.52 15.72 1.18
N LYS A 337 -33.49 15.77 2.10
CA LYS A 337 -34.86 16.20 1.79
C LYS A 337 -34.82 17.71 1.53
N THR A 338 -34.93 18.12 0.27
CA THR A 338 -35.32 19.50 -0.05
C THR A 338 -36.82 19.64 0.20
N ASN A 339 -37.21 20.33 1.27
CA ASN A 339 -38.60 20.74 1.47
C ASN A 339 -38.95 21.80 0.41
N SER A 340 -39.84 21.46 -0.51
CA SER A 340 -40.51 22.41 -1.39
C SER A 340 -41.70 23.02 -0.64
N THR A 341 -41.57 24.26 -0.17
CA THR A 341 -42.72 25.14 0.09
C THR A 341 -42.97 25.93 -1.19
N GLY A 342 -44.15 25.73 -1.79
CA GLY A 342 -44.52 26.30 -3.07
C GLY A 342 -44.90 27.78 -3.01
N MET A 343 -44.84 28.42 -4.17
CA MET A 343 -45.78 29.47 -4.56
C MET A 343 -45.83 29.54 -6.09
N ASN A 344 -47.05 29.54 -6.62
CA ASN A 344 -47.42 29.49 -8.03
C ASN A 344 -47.11 30.80 -8.77
N THR A 345 -46.75 30.71 -10.06
CA THR A 345 -47.44 31.39 -11.18
C THR A 345 -47.03 30.76 -12.51
N ALA A 346 -48.00 30.66 -13.42
CA ALA A 346 -47.93 30.06 -14.75
C ALA A 346 -47.11 30.88 -15.76
N ASP A 347 -46.49 30.21 -16.74
CA ASP A 347 -46.75 30.38 -18.18
C ASP A 347 -45.77 29.57 -19.04
N ASP A 348 -46.37 28.69 -19.86
CA ASP A 348 -46.03 28.15 -21.18
C ASP A 348 -44.59 27.90 -21.72
N ILE A 349 -44.44 26.65 -22.19
CA ILE A 349 -43.82 26.20 -23.48
C ILE A 349 -42.30 26.41 -23.68
N ASN A 350 -41.49 25.39 -23.35
CA ASN A 350 -40.87 24.48 -24.33
C ASN A 350 -39.89 23.50 -23.67
N ASN A 351 -39.98 22.26 -24.11
CA ASN A 351 -39.32 21.10 -23.59
C ASN A 351 -38.00 20.87 -24.34
N GLU A 352 -36.85 21.03 -23.69
CA GLU A 352 -35.66 20.23 -23.99
C GLU A 352 -34.57 20.35 -22.91
N SER A 353 -33.97 19.22 -22.57
CA SER A 353 -32.72 19.06 -21.79
C SER A 353 -32.79 19.15 -20.25
N LYS A 354 -32.69 17.98 -19.58
CA LYS A 354 -31.61 17.63 -18.61
C LYS A 354 -31.98 16.40 -17.78
N ASN A 355 -31.60 15.22 -18.25
CA ASN A 355 -31.47 14.03 -17.38
C ASN A 355 -30.06 14.03 -16.77
N VAL A 356 -29.84 14.83 -15.72
CA VAL A 356 -28.63 14.71 -14.89
C VAL A 356 -28.94 13.72 -13.78
N ALA A 357 -28.45 12.49 -13.92
CA ALA A 357 -28.52 11.47 -12.88
C ALA A 357 -27.87 12.00 -11.59
N LYS A 358 -28.67 12.11 -10.52
CA LYS A 358 -28.23 12.54 -9.19
C LYS A 358 -27.26 11.46 -8.65
N ARG A 359 -25.95 11.76 -8.62
CA ARG A 359 -24.92 10.89 -8.01
C ARG A 359 -24.84 11.18 -6.52
N GLU A 360 -25.19 10.21 -5.68
CA GLU A 360 -24.94 10.28 -4.24
C GLU A 360 -23.44 10.08 -3.97
N MET A 361 -22.77 11.05 -3.36
CA MET A 361 -21.36 10.97 -2.97
C MET A 361 -21.22 10.83 -1.45
N ILE A 362 -20.52 9.77 -1.02
CA ILE A 362 -20.22 9.50 0.39
C ILE A 362 -18.86 10.12 0.74
N THR A 363 -18.83 10.99 1.74
CA THR A 363 -17.59 11.60 2.27
C THR A 363 -16.92 10.64 3.26
N TYR A 364 -15.61 10.46 3.13
CA TYR A 364 -14.81 9.58 3.99
C TYR A 364 -13.98 10.38 4.99
N GLN A 365 -13.96 9.97 6.27
CA GLN A 365 -13.15 10.57 7.33
C GLN A 365 -11.91 9.72 7.60
N THR A 366 -10.73 10.33 7.58
CA THR A 366 -9.45 9.62 7.76
C THR A 366 -9.15 9.35 9.25
N PRO A 367 -8.31 8.33 9.55
CA PRO A 367 -7.96 7.94 10.93
C PRO A 367 -7.19 9.00 11.75
N ASP A 368 -6.81 10.13 11.16
CA ASP A 368 -6.12 11.25 11.81
C ASP A 368 -7.09 12.34 12.34
N GLY A 369 -8.40 12.10 12.26
CA GLY A 369 -9.41 13.00 12.81
C GLY A 369 -9.64 14.28 11.99
N THR A 370 -9.01 14.43 10.82
CA THR A 370 -9.25 15.61 9.97
C THR A 370 -10.61 15.51 9.29
N VAL A 371 -11.53 16.41 9.66
CA VAL A 371 -12.79 16.67 8.94
C VAL A 371 -12.49 17.69 7.84
N ASN A 372 -12.63 17.32 6.57
CA ASN A 372 -12.67 18.31 5.49
C ASN A 372 -14.03 19.01 5.49
N SER A 373 -14.22 19.94 6.43
CA SER A 373 -15.30 20.92 6.38
C SER A 373 -14.69 22.28 6.04
N LYS A 374 -14.52 22.54 4.74
CA LYS A 374 -14.56 23.88 4.14
C LYS A 374 -14.60 23.68 2.62
N LEU A 375 -15.80 23.81 2.05
CA LEU A 375 -15.93 24.18 0.64
C LEU A 375 -15.14 25.48 0.41
N PRO A 376 -14.49 25.68 -0.76
CA PRO A 376 -14.07 27.03 -1.13
C PRO A 376 -15.31 27.94 -1.17
N PRO A 377 -15.21 29.21 -0.72
CA PRO A 377 -16.32 30.14 -0.84
C PRO A 377 -16.68 30.29 -2.33
N ASN A 378 -17.98 30.26 -2.64
CA ASN A 378 -18.49 30.62 -3.96
C ASN A 378 -17.95 32.01 -4.32
N SER A 379 -16.98 32.09 -5.21
CA SER A 379 -16.73 33.30 -5.97
C SER A 379 -17.72 33.29 -7.12
N ASP A 380 -18.71 34.19 -7.07
CA ASP A 380 -19.61 34.51 -8.15
C ASP A 380 -18.81 34.83 -9.42
N ILE A 381 -18.75 33.88 -10.36
CA ILE A 381 -18.33 34.17 -11.73
C ILE A 381 -19.60 34.52 -12.50
N VAL A 382 -19.92 35.81 -12.47
CA VAL A 382 -20.82 36.45 -13.45
C VAL A 382 -20.12 36.35 -14.80
N ILE A 383 -20.66 35.55 -15.72
CA ILE A 383 -20.27 35.57 -17.13
C ILE A 383 -21.19 36.61 -17.81
N PRO A 384 -20.69 37.75 -18.32
CA PRO A 384 -21.49 38.59 -19.18
C PRO A 384 -21.53 37.98 -20.59
N ILE A 385 -22.75 37.80 -21.08
CA ILE A 385 -23.04 37.55 -22.49
C ILE A 385 -23.02 38.92 -23.19
N THR A 386 -22.12 39.12 -24.15
CA THR A 386 -22.31 40.12 -25.20
C THR A 386 -21.89 39.54 -26.54
N SER A 387 -22.87 39.48 -27.43
CA SER A 387 -22.79 39.24 -28.87
C SER A 387 -22.34 40.50 -29.63
N GLU A 388 -21.73 40.28 -30.80
CA GLU A 388 -21.61 41.13 -32.03
C GLU A 388 -20.16 41.06 -32.56
N ASN A 389 -19.84 40.36 -33.65
CA ASN A 389 -20.13 40.52 -35.09
C ASN A 389 -18.95 41.18 -35.86
N THR A 390 -18.61 40.57 -37.01
CA THR A 390 -17.74 41.03 -38.14
C THR A 390 -16.23 41.19 -37.84
N GLU A 391 -15.24 40.81 -38.66
CA GLU A 391 -15.12 40.71 -40.12
C GLU A 391 -13.84 39.92 -40.54
N SER A 392 -13.87 39.37 -41.76
CA SER A 392 -12.84 38.83 -42.68
C SER A 392 -11.32 38.81 -42.39
N GLY A 393 -10.64 37.74 -42.86
CA GLY A 393 -9.48 37.92 -43.76
C GLY A 393 -8.15 37.20 -43.50
N THR A 394 -7.97 36.02 -44.11
CA THR A 394 -6.75 35.48 -44.80
C THR A 394 -5.40 35.12 -44.09
N LYS A 395 -5.06 33.81 -44.28
CA LYS A 395 -3.80 33.16 -44.76
C LYS A 395 -2.55 32.96 -43.86
N GLY A 396 -2.05 31.71 -43.90
CA GLY A 396 -0.64 31.28 -43.83
C GLY A 396 -0.27 30.49 -42.56
N GLU A 397 -0.20 29.15 -42.48
CA GLU A 397 0.63 28.12 -43.15
C GLU A 397 1.71 27.53 -42.22
N LYS A 398 1.68 26.18 -42.06
CA LYS A 398 2.76 25.21 -41.71
C LYS A 398 3.34 25.24 -40.27
N THR A 399 3.71 24.16 -39.58
CA THR A 399 4.01 22.75 -39.95
C THR A 399 3.83 21.85 -38.71
N VAL A 400 3.32 20.64 -38.92
CA VAL A 400 3.30 19.51 -37.96
C VAL A 400 4.54 18.64 -38.21
N VAL A 401 5.26 18.24 -37.16
CA VAL A 401 6.19 17.09 -37.23
C VAL A 401 5.85 16.10 -36.13
N SER A 402 5.32 14.96 -36.56
CA SER A 402 5.14 13.72 -35.84
C SER A 402 6.33 12.79 -36.10
N ARG A 403 6.67 11.95 -35.11
CA ARG A 403 7.34 10.63 -35.22
C ARG A 403 7.36 10.07 -33.78
N GLY A 404 6.94 8.85 -33.46
CA GLY A 404 6.78 7.65 -34.26
C GLY A 404 7.48 6.53 -33.50
N CYS A 405 6.69 5.68 -32.84
CA CYS A 405 7.11 4.49 -32.09
C CYS A 405 7.28 3.32 -33.07
N SER A 406 8.38 2.56 -32.95
CA SER A 406 8.54 1.25 -33.57
C SER A 406 9.36 0.33 -32.66
N THR A 407 8.79 -0.85 -32.40
CA THR A 407 9.35 -2.04 -31.75
C THR A 407 10.11 -2.95 -32.73
N GLU A 408 10.71 -4.01 -32.18
CA GLU A 408 11.43 -5.16 -32.79
C GLU A 408 12.92 -4.87 -33.01
N TYR A 409 13.88 -5.53 -32.34
CA TYR A 409 14.08 -6.94 -32.01
C TYR A 409 14.91 -7.12 -30.73
#